data_AF-A0A1X7U278-F1
#
_entry.id   AF-A0A1X7U278-F1
#
_cell.length_a   1.000
_cell.length_b   1.000
_cell.length_c   1.000
_cell.angle_alpha   90.00
_cell.angle_beta   90.00
_cell.angle_gamma   90.00
#
_symmetry.space_group_name_H-M   'P 1'
#
loop_
_entity.id
_entity.type
_entity.pdbx_description
1 polymer ?
#
loop_
_entity_poly.entity_id
_entity_poly.type
_entity_poly.pdbx_seq_one_letter_code
_entity_poly.pdbx_strand_id
1 'polypeptide(L)'
;MTQLRILVTLTIDSLDSIGTNQLINVFGNIASVSPAVEMNTKTRKLLKEQDCPLCDTNGTCQIVLPEDDIDKLKKGTSYKLIKARLREYS
;
A
#
# COMPACT_ATOMS: atom_id res chain seq x y z
N MET A 1 15.40 -30.75 -3.61
CA MET A 1 14.14 -30.30 -4.24
C MET A 1 13.98 -28.81 -3.94
N THR A 2 14.24 -27.95 -4.92
CA THR A 2 14.16 -26.49 -4.73
C THR A 2 12.78 -26.03 -5.20
N GLN A 3 11.94 -25.57 -4.28
CA GLN A 3 10.60 -25.10 -4.62
C GLN A 3 10.69 -23.68 -5.20
N LEU A 4 10.31 -23.50 -6.47
CA LEU A 4 10.19 -22.19 -7.10
C LEU A 4 8.94 -21.49 -6.53
N ARG A 5 9.13 -20.42 -5.74
CA ARG A 5 8.03 -19.57 -5.29
C ARG A 5 7.85 -18.41 -6.27
N ILE A 6 6.84 -18.48 -7.11
CA ILE A 6 6.46 -17.37 -7.99
C ILE A 6 5.71 -16.34 -7.14
N LEU A 7 6.30 -15.16 -6.96
CA LEU A 7 5.62 -14.00 -6.36
C LEU A 7 5.01 -13.17 -7.48
N VAL A 8 3.72 -13.39 -7.74
CA VAL A 8 2.97 -12.59 -8.71
C VAL A 8 2.92 -11.14 -8.20
N THR A 9 3.29 -10.21 -9.08
CA THR A 9 3.11 -8.77 -8.88
C THR A 9 1.91 -8.36 -9.70
N LEU A 10 0.94 -7.76 -9.03
CA LEU A 10 -0.36 -7.42 -9.57
C LEU A 10 -0.36 -5.97 -10.06
N THR A 11 -1.16 -5.71 -11.07
CA THR A 11 -1.45 -4.37 -11.58
C THR A 11 -2.64 -3.78 -10.82
N ILE A 12 -2.74 -2.46 -10.79
CA ILE A 12 -3.76 -1.77 -9.97
C ILE A 12 -5.18 -2.08 -10.43
N ASP A 13 -5.42 -2.21 -11.72
CA ASP A 13 -6.72 -2.61 -12.31
C ASP A 13 -7.17 -4.03 -11.89
N SER A 14 -6.22 -4.91 -11.56
CA SER A 14 -6.54 -6.27 -11.10
C SER A 14 -7.00 -6.32 -9.64
N LEU A 15 -6.84 -5.23 -8.87
CA LEU A 15 -7.14 -5.21 -7.44
C LEU A 15 -8.64 -5.38 -7.15
N ASP A 16 -9.52 -4.88 -8.01
CA ASP A 16 -10.98 -4.99 -7.85
C ASP A 16 -11.47 -6.45 -7.94
N SER A 17 -10.69 -7.33 -8.56
CA SER A 17 -11.00 -8.76 -8.68
C SER A 17 -10.45 -9.59 -7.53
N ILE A 18 -9.73 -8.98 -6.59
CA ILE A 18 -9.07 -9.66 -5.48
C ILE A 18 -9.86 -9.42 -4.20
N GLY A 19 -10.14 -10.50 -3.47
CA GLY A 19 -10.80 -10.40 -2.17
C GLY A 19 -10.01 -9.51 -1.19
N THR A 20 -10.73 -8.77 -0.36
CA THR A 20 -10.13 -7.96 0.69
C THR A 20 -9.30 -8.80 1.68
N ASN A 21 -8.40 -8.12 2.41
CA ASN A 21 -7.55 -8.70 3.45
C ASN A 21 -6.48 -9.70 2.96
N GLN A 22 -6.33 -9.85 1.63
CA GLN A 22 -5.27 -10.66 1.02
C GLN A 22 -3.93 -9.92 1.02
N LEU A 23 -2.83 -10.69 1.05
CA LEU A 23 -1.47 -10.17 0.88
C LEU A 23 -1.09 -10.18 -0.59
N ILE A 24 -0.80 -9.01 -1.14
CA ILE A 24 -0.49 -8.80 -2.55
C ILE A 24 0.91 -8.19 -2.71
N ASN A 25 1.45 -8.30 -3.92
CA ASN A 25 2.61 -7.49 -4.32
C ASN A 25 2.17 -6.56 -5.43
N VAL A 26 2.54 -5.29 -5.36
CA VAL A 26 2.22 -4.29 -6.38
C VAL A 26 3.48 -3.48 -6.69
N PHE A 27 3.59 -2.99 -7.91
CA PHE A 27 4.68 -2.13 -8.34
C PHE A 27 4.11 -0.86 -8.96
N GLY A 28 4.66 0.29 -8.58
CA GLY A 28 4.23 1.57 -9.13
C GLY A 28 5.09 2.73 -8.67
N ASN A 29 4.76 3.92 -9.14
CA ASN A 29 5.37 5.20 -8.80
C ASN A 29 4.54 5.94 -7.75
N ILE A 30 5.18 6.54 -6.75
CA ILE A 30 4.48 7.34 -5.74
C ILE A 30 4.19 8.73 -6.27
N ALA A 31 2.93 9.04 -6.52
CA ALA A 31 2.51 10.33 -7.09
C ALA A 31 2.63 11.49 -6.08
N SER A 32 2.33 11.21 -4.81
CA SER A 32 2.46 12.17 -3.71
C SER A 32 2.66 11.45 -2.37
N VAL A 33 3.13 12.20 -1.38
CA VAL A 33 3.24 11.75 0.01
C VAL A 33 2.53 12.80 0.85
N SER A 34 1.43 12.41 1.49
CA SER A 34 0.69 13.29 2.38
C SER A 34 1.41 13.45 3.73
N PRO A 35 1.12 14.52 4.50
CA PRO A 35 1.52 14.58 5.89
C PRO A 35 0.91 13.42 6.69
N ALA A 36 1.65 12.92 7.69
CA ALA A 36 1.10 11.93 8.62
C ALA A 36 -0.06 12.53 9.42
N VAL A 37 -1.15 11.77 9.57
CA VAL A 37 -2.36 12.17 10.31
C VAL A 37 -2.43 11.39 11.60
N GLU A 38 -2.71 12.07 12.71
CA GLU A 38 -2.96 11.44 14.00
C GLU A 38 -4.45 11.10 14.14
N MET A 39 -4.74 9.83 14.45
CA MET A 39 -6.08 9.33 14.69
C MET A 39 -6.22 8.88 16.14
N ASN A 40 -7.21 9.45 16.83
CA ASN A 40 -7.59 9.01 18.17
C ASN A 40 -8.55 7.83 18.08
N THR A 41 -8.08 6.65 18.48
CA THR A 41 -8.94 5.49 18.62
C THR A 41 -9.85 5.60 19.86
N LYS A 42 -10.98 4.90 19.86
CA LYS A 42 -11.89 4.82 21.02
C LYS A 42 -11.19 4.35 22.31
N THR A 43 -10.09 3.62 22.18
CA THR A 43 -9.23 3.15 23.28
C THR A 43 -8.19 4.16 23.74
N ARG A 44 -8.25 5.43 23.28
CA ARG A 44 -7.26 6.50 23.52
C ARG A 44 -5.84 6.19 23.05
N LYS A 45 -5.68 5.21 22.15
CA LYS A 45 -4.41 5.00 21.45
C LYS A 45 -4.35 5.98 20.30
N LEU A 46 -3.33 6.83 20.29
CA LEU A 46 -2.97 7.64 19.13
C LEU A 46 -2.37 6.69 18.09
N LEU A 47 -2.93 6.67 16.89
CA LEU A 47 -2.34 6.00 15.74
C LEU A 47 -1.94 7.06 14.72
N LYS A 48 -0.83 6.84 14.02
CA LYS A 48 -0.44 7.67 12.88
C LYS A 48 -0.49 6.87 11.60
N GLU A 49 -1.06 7.48 10.58
CA GLU A 49 -1.07 6.92 9.23
C GLU A 49 -0.63 7.98 8.22
N GLN A 50 0.02 7.54 7.15
CA GLN A 50 0.47 8.39 6.06
C GLN A 50 -0.04 7.85 4.73
N ASP A 51 -0.73 8.73 4.02
CA ASP A 51 -1.34 8.46 2.73
C ASP A 51 -0.39 8.70 1.57
N CYS A 52 -0.21 7.69 0.72
CA CYS A 52 0.70 7.71 -0.42
C CYS A 52 0.02 7.10 -1.67
N PRO A 53 -0.53 7.92 -2.59
CA PRO A 53 -1.05 7.41 -3.85
C PRO A 53 0.06 6.77 -4.69
N LEU A 54 -0.14 5.52 -5.08
CA LEU A 54 0.74 4.74 -5.96
C LEU A 54 0.07 4.62 -7.33
N CYS A 55 0.78 4.96 -8.39
CA CYS A 55 0.32 4.87 -9.77
C CYS A 55 1.12 3.82 -10.53
N ASP A 56 0.45 2.99 -11.31
CA ASP A 56 1.08 2.15 -12.33
C ASP A 56 0.59 2.58 -13.73
N THR A 57 0.82 1.75 -14.75
CA THR A 57 0.34 2.05 -16.11
C THR A 57 -1.18 1.93 -16.27
N ASN A 58 -1.86 1.29 -15.33
CA ASN A 58 -3.25 0.86 -15.44
C ASN A 58 -4.18 1.58 -14.45
N GLY A 59 -3.63 2.28 -13.45
CA GLY A 59 -4.44 3.06 -12.53
C GLY A 59 -3.67 3.66 -11.36
N THR A 60 -4.42 4.04 -10.33
CA THR A 60 -3.91 4.59 -9.08
C THR A 60 -4.58 3.88 -7.92
N CYS A 61 -3.80 3.50 -6.90
CA CYS A 61 -4.31 2.96 -5.64
C CYS A 61 -3.75 3.77 -4.46
N GLN A 62 -4.47 3.72 -3.34
CA GLN A 62 -4.04 4.37 -2.11
C GLN A 62 -3.18 3.42 -1.26
N ILE A 63 -1.96 3.85 -0.91
CA ILE A 63 -1.14 3.16 0.08
C ILE A 63 -1.25 3.89 1.41
N VAL A 64 -1.63 3.14 2.45
CA VAL A 64 -1.69 3.64 3.82
C VAL A 64 -0.50 3.07 4.58
N LEU A 65 0.41 3.94 5.01
CA LEU A 65 1.57 3.57 5.81
C LEU A 65 1.24 3.72 7.30
N PRO A 66 1.33 2.65 8.10
CA PRO A 66 1.20 2.76 9.55
C PRO A 66 2.45 3.39 10.19
N GLU A 67 2.38 3.65 11.49
CA GLU A 67 3.41 4.32 12.32
C GLU A 67 4.85 3.91 12.00
N ASP A 68 5.13 2.61 11.93
CA ASP A 68 6.48 2.07 11.71
C ASP A 68 7.02 2.31 10.29
N ASP A 69 6.15 2.67 9.35
CA ASP A 69 6.45 2.83 7.93
C ASP A 69 6.36 4.26 7.42
N ILE A 70 6.03 5.23 8.28
CA ILE A 70 5.98 6.66 7.94
C ILE A 70 7.33 7.13 7.37
N ASP A 71 7.26 8.00 6.36
CA ASP A 71 8.37 8.64 5.64
C ASP A 71 9.31 7.69 4.88
N LYS A 72 8.96 6.40 4.76
CA LYS A 72 9.72 5.44 3.94
C LYS A 72 9.54 5.63 2.44
N LEU A 73 8.41 6.22 2.03
CA LEU A 73 8.09 6.46 0.63
C LEU A 73 8.43 7.89 0.21
N LYS A 74 8.89 8.05 -1.03
CA LYS A 74 9.27 9.34 -1.61
C LYS A 74 8.51 9.59 -2.91
N LYS A 75 7.99 10.81 -3.06
CA LYS A 75 7.33 11.28 -4.29
C LYS A 75 8.24 11.07 -5.51
N GLY A 76 7.66 10.62 -6.61
CA GLY A 76 8.33 10.39 -7.88
C GLY A 76 9.20 9.14 -7.91
N THR A 77 9.29 8.38 -6.81
CA THR A 77 10.09 7.16 -6.75
C THR A 77 9.21 5.93 -6.97
N SER A 78 9.73 4.98 -7.74
CA SER A 78 9.04 3.71 -7.98
C SER A 78 9.40 2.67 -6.92
N TYR A 79 8.39 2.00 -6.40
CA TYR A 79 8.52 0.99 -5.37
C TYR A 79 7.84 -0.31 -5.78
N LYS A 80 8.42 -1.42 -5.33
CA LYS A 80 7.76 -2.71 -5.28
C LYS A 80 7.33 -2.97 -3.85
N LEU A 81 6.02 -2.93 -3.60
CA LEU A 81 5.44 -3.29 -2.31
C LEU A 81 5.30 -4.81 -2.25
N ILE A 82 5.84 -5.41 -1.20
CA ILE A 82 5.87 -6.86 -1.03
C ILE A 82 4.98 -7.22 0.16
N LYS A 83 4.04 -8.15 -0.05
CA LYS A 83 3.06 -8.59 0.96
C LYS A 83 2.29 -7.41 1.58
N ALA A 84 1.89 -6.44 0.75
CA ALA A 84 0.98 -5.38 1.15
C ALA A 84 -0.42 -5.98 1.38
N ARG A 85 -1.14 -5.50 2.39
CA ARG A 85 -2.50 -5.99 2.68
C ARG A 85 -3.52 -5.16 1.92
N LEU A 86 -4.31 -5.81 1.06
CA LEU A 86 -5.42 -5.16 0.37
C LEU A 86 -6.55 -4.88 1.35
N ARG A 87 -7.08 -3.66 1.36
CA ARG A 87 -8.27 -3.27 2.12
C ARG A 87 -9.20 -2.49 1.22
N GLU A 88 -10.49 -2.75 1.33
CA GLU A 88 -11.51 -1.83 0.83
C GLU A 88 -11.60 -0.64 1.77
N TYR A 89 -11.62 0.56 1.20
CA TYR A 89 -12.05 1.76 1.90
C TYR A 89 -13.55 1.93 1.65
N SER A 90 -14.33 1.80 2.71
CA SER A 90 -15.79 2.02 2.72
C SER A 90 -16.13 3.39 3.30
#